data_AF-A0AAJ1TT60-F1
#
_entry.id   AF-A0AAJ1TT60-F1
#
_cell.length_a   1.000
_cell.length_b   1.000
_cell.length_c   1.000
_cell.angle_alpha   90.00
_cell.angle_beta   90.00
_cell.angle_gamma   90.00
#
_symmetry.space_group_name_H-M   'P 1'
#
loop_
_entity.id
_entity.type
_entity.pdbx_description
1 polymer ?
#
loop_
_entity_poly.entity_id
_entity_poly.type
_entity_poly.pdbx_seq_one_letter_code
_entity_poly.pdbx_strand_id
1 'polypeptide(L)' 'MRRGQKTSAEQIVLKLRHIEVQTDQGKNLALACREVKISERSYYRWRK' A
#
# COMPACT_ATOMS: atom_id res chain seq x y z
N MET A 1 -15.96 9.14 -20.01
CA MET A 1 -16.08 8.37 -18.75
C MET A 1 -14.75 7.67 -18.50
N ARG A 2 -14.06 7.96 -17.37
CA ARG A 2 -12.74 7.40 -17.07
C ARG A 2 -12.88 5.88 -16.90
N ARG A 3 -12.40 5.12 -17.90
CA ARG A 3 -12.27 3.65 -17.84
C ARG A 3 -11.67 3.30 -16.49
N GLY A 4 -12.30 2.35 -15.79
CA GLY A 4 -12.04 2.02 -14.38
C GLY A 4 -10.57 2.19 -14.04
N GLN A 5 -10.29 3.08 -13.08
CA GLN A 5 -8.96 3.32 -12.56
C GLN A 5 -8.48 2.02 -11.91
N LYS A 6 -7.94 1.11 -12.72
CA LYS A 6 -7.00 0.11 -12.24
C LYS A 6 -5.92 0.94 -11.59
N THR A 7 -5.77 0.80 -10.28
CA THR A 7 -4.63 1.35 -9.55
C THR A 7 -3.41 0.90 -10.35
N SER A 8 -2.69 1.85 -10.97
CA SER A 8 -1.56 1.50 -11.83
C SER A 8 -0.61 0.63 -11.02
N ALA A 9 0.03 -0.38 -11.64
CA ALA A 9 1.00 -1.21 -10.95
C ALA A 9 2.05 -0.33 -10.24
N GLU A 10 2.43 0.79 -10.85
CA GLU A 10 3.29 1.82 -10.27
C GLU A 10 2.75 2.40 -8.96
N GLN A 11 1.45 2.71 -8.88
CA GLN A 11 0.83 3.21 -7.66
C GLN A 11 0.82 2.15 -6.55
N ILE A 12 0.65 0.87 -6.91
CA ILE A 12 0.72 -0.24 -5.95
C ILE A 12 2.15 -0.35 -5.41
N VAL A 13 3.15 -0.37 -6.29
CA VAL A 13 4.57 -0.46 -5.91
C VAL A 13 4.99 0.72 -5.02
N LEU A 14 4.58 1.96 -5.35
CA LEU A 14 4.85 3.14 -4.51
C LEU A 14 4.25 3.00 -3.11
N LYS A 15 3.01 2.52 -2.99
CA LYS A 15 2.36 2.30 -1.70
C LYS A 15 3.05 1.19 -0.89
N LEU A 16 3.42 0.09 -1.53
CA LEU A 16 4.16 -1.00 -0.89
C LEU A 16 5.50 -0.49 -0.36
N ARG A 17 6.26 0.26 -1.17
CA ARG A 17 7.54 0.82 -0.77
C ARG A 17 7.40 1.79 0.40
N HIS A 18 6.38 2.64 0.39
CA HIS A 18 6.09 3.56 1.50
C HIS A 18 5.84 2.79 2.80
N ILE A 19 5.02 1.73 2.72
CA ILE A 19 4.75 0.87 3.88
C ILE A 19 6.04 0.22 4.38
N GLU A 20 6.85 -0.37 3.50
CA GLU A 20 8.11 -1.04 3.86
C GLU A 20 9.07 -0.09 4.59
N VAL A 21 9.27 1.12 4.07
CA VAL A 21 10.12 2.14 4.71
C VAL A 21 9.61 2.51 6.10
N GLN A 22 8.30 2.64 6.27
CA GLN A 22 7.74 2.97 7.59
C GLN A 22 7.86 1.80 8.57
N THR A 23 7.64 0.57 8.11
CA THR A 23 7.81 -0.61 8.96
C THR A 23 9.26 -0.82 9.37
N ASP A 24 10.22 -0.50 8.49
CA ASP A 24 11.66 -0.53 8.79
C ASP A 24 12.04 0.51 9.84
N GLN A 25 11.36 1.66 9.84
CA GLN A 25 11.45 2.68 10.90
C GLN A 25 10.76 2.29 12.23
N GLY A 26 10.29 1.05 12.36
CA GLY A 26 9.60 0.55 13.55
C GLY A 26 8.12 0.93 13.65
N LYS A 27 7.53 1.50 12.59
CA LYS A 27 6.11 1.83 12.57
C LYS A 27 5.27 0.57 12.41
N ASN A 28 4.16 0.51 13.12
CA ASN A 28 3.22 -0.60 12.99
C ASN A 28 2.63 -0.65 11.56
N LEU A 29 2.59 -1.85 10.96
CA LEU A 29 2.05 -2.09 9.63
C LEU A 29 0.61 -1.56 9.46
N ALA A 30 -0.24 -1.70 10.48
CA ALA A 30 -1.61 -1.20 10.48
C ALA A 30 -1.66 0.32 10.33
N LEU A 31 -0.75 1.04 11.02
CA LEU A 31 -0.64 2.49 10.93
C LEU A 31 -0.09 2.90 9.57
N ALA A 32 0.93 2.22 9.06
CA ALA A 32 1.49 2.47 7.73
C ALA A 32 0.45 2.27 6.62
N CYS A 33 -0.34 1.19 6.69
CA CYS A 33 -1.45 0.93 5.77
C CYS A 33 -2.51 2.05 5.82
N ARG A 34 -2.86 2.50 7.03
CA ARG A 34 -3.82 3.59 7.23
C ARG A 34 -3.35 4.91 6.61
N GLU A 35 -2.05 5.21 6.68
CA GLU A 35 -1.48 6.43 6.09
C GLU A 35 -1.52 6.44 4.57
N VAL A 36 -1.23 5.31 3.91
CA VAL A 36 -1.34 5.19 2.45
C VAL A 36 -2.77 4.90 1.97
N LYS A 37 -3.75 4.98 2.88
CA LYS A 37 -5.18 4.76 2.67
C LYS A 37 -5.49 3.39 2.04
N ILE A 38 -4.84 2.34 2.52
CA ILE A 38 -5.16 0.95 2.16
C ILE A 38 -5.46 0.12 3.39
N SER A 39 -6.20 -0.98 3.21
CA SER A 39 -6.35 -1.98 4.26
C SER A 39 -5.17 -2.95 4.27
N GLU A 40 -4.86 -3.51 5.44
CA GLU A 40 -3.87 -4.59 5.58
C GLU A 40 -4.18 -5.77 4.66
N ARG A 41 -5.47 -6.09 4.48
CA ARG A 41 -5.91 -7.11 3.52
C ARG A 41 -5.45 -6.81 2.08
N SER A 42 -5.47 -5.54 1.67
CA SER A 42 -4.99 -5.14 0.34
C SER A 42 -3.47 -5.27 0.24
N TYR A 43 -2.75 -4.86 1.30
CA TYR A 43 -1.30 -5.06 1.40
C TYR A 43 -0.92 -6.54 1.25
N TYR A 44 -1.54 -7.43 2.03
CA TYR A 44 -1.27 -8.87 1.95
C TYR A 44 -1.65 -9.48 0.59
N ARG A 45 -2.70 -8.97 -0.08
CA ARG A 45 -3.06 -9.41 -1.44
C ARG A 45 -2.06 -8.98 -2.51
N TRP A 46 -1.38 -7.86 -2.33
CA TRP A 46 -0.36 -7.38 -3.27
C TRP A 46 1.02 -8.01 -3.02
N ARG A 47 1.26 -8.48 -1.80
CA ARG A 47 2.48 -9.23 -1.42
C ARG A 47 2.43 -10.72 -1.78
N LYS A 48 1.26 -11.28 -2.07
CA LYS A 48 1.06 -12.66 -2.51
C LYS A 48 1.21 -12.77 -4.01
#